data_AF-X1BUQ2-F1
#
_entry.id   AF-X1BUQ2-F1
#
_cell.length_a   1.000
_cell.length_b   1.000
_cell.length_c   1.000
_cell.angle_alpha   90.00
_cell.angle_beta   90.00
_cell.angle_gamma   90.00
#
_symmetry.space_group_name_H-M   'P 1'
#
loop_
_entity.id
_entity.type
_entity.pdbx_description
1 polymer ?
#
loop_
_entity_poly.entity_id
_entity_poly.type
_entity_poly.pdbx_seq_one_letter_code
_entity_poly.pdbx_strand_id
1 'polypeptide(L)' 'MIIDDRKAVFELIEYLIKNNKRHISFINGHKESFVAMERFRGFKNALKQYGIKLNNNIIRHANFTRPGCWNT' A
#
# COMPACT_ATOMS: atom_id res chain seq x y z
N MET A 1 -5.43 21.38 1.60
CA MET A 1 -4.98 20.24 2.44
C MET A 1 -4.04 19.39 1.59
N ILE A 2 -2.75 19.35 1.91
CA ILE A 2 -1.82 18.41 1.29
C ILE A 2 -1.89 17.16 2.16
N ILE A 3 -2.51 16.10 1.64
CA ILE A 3 -2.54 14.79 2.32
C ILE A 3 -1.20 14.13 2.04
N ASP A 4 -0.42 13.88 3.10
CA ASP A 4 0.80 13.07 2.99
C ASP A 4 0.40 11.58 2.99
N ASP A 5 0.25 11.02 1.79
CA ASP A 5 -0.14 9.61 1.59
C ASP A 5 0.77 8.63 2.34
N ARG A 6 2.06 8.97 2.52
CA ARG A 6 3.03 8.12 3.21
C ARG A 6 2.75 8.09 4.70
N LYS A 7 2.51 9.26 5.32
CA LYS A 7 2.19 9.34 6.75
C LYS A 7 0.84 8.69 7.05
N ALA A 8 -0.17 8.96 6.23
CA ALA A 8 -1.51 8.39 6.41
C ALA A 8 -1.49 6.84 6.37
N VAL A 9 -0.76 6.25 5.42
CA VAL A 9 -0.63 4.79 5.35
C VAL A 9 0.16 4.25 6.53
N PHE A 10 1.21 4.93 6.96
CA PHE A 10 1.99 4.51 8.12
C PHE A 10 1.10 4.42 9.38
N GLU A 11 0.33 5.46 9.68
CA GLU A 11 -0.55 5.52 10.85
C GLU A 11 -1.65 4.45 10.79
N LEU A 12 -2.21 4.20 9.61
CA LEU A 12 -3.21 3.14 9.40
C LEU A 12 -2.64 1.74 9.70
N ILE A 13 -1.45 1.43 9.19
CA ILE A 13 -0.82 0.12 9.40
C ILE A 13 -0.40 -0.04 10.85
N GLU A 14 0.15 1.01 11.45
CA GLU A 14 0.45 1.05 12.88
C GLU A 14 -0.79 0.74 13.72
N TYR A 15 -1.92 1.37 13.42
CA TYR A 15 -3.18 1.11 14.13
C TYR A 15 -3.61 -0.35 14.01
N LEU A 16 -3.54 -0.95 12.81
CA LEU A 16 -3.88 -2.36 12.60
C LEU A 16 -2.96 -3.30 13.40
N ILE A 17 -1.66 -3.05 13.39
CA ILE A 17 -0.67 -3.85 14.14
C ILE A 17 -0.93 -3.76 15.64
N LYS A 18 -1.17 -2.55 16.16
CA LYS A 18 -1.52 -2.30 17.58
C LYS A 18 -2.81 -3.03 17.98
N ASN A 19 -3.75 -3.21 17.05
CA ASN A 19 -4.98 -4.00 17.24
C ASN A 19 -4.78 -5.52 17.01
N ASN A 20 -3.55 -6.01 17.13
CA ASN A 20 -3.18 -7.42 17.02
C ASN A 20 -3.53 -8.06 15.66
N LYS A 21 -3.70 -7.25 14.59
CA LYS A 21 -3.87 -7.74 13.22
C LYS A 21 -2.50 -8.07 12.64
N ARG A 22 -2.20 -9.35 12.48
CA ARG A 22 -0.91 -9.84 11.95
C ARG A 22 -0.92 -10.11 10.45
N HIS A 23 -2.10 -10.25 9.85
CA HIS A 23 -2.28 -10.47 8.41
C HIS A 23 -2.81 -9.20 7.76
N ILE A 24 -1.91 -8.37 7.24
CA ILE A 24 -2.25 -7.13 6.55
C ILE A 24 -1.83 -7.29 5.09
N SER A 25 -2.83 -7.41 4.20
CA SER A 25 -2.61 -7.45 2.76
C SER A 25 -2.69 -6.05 2.17
N PHE A 26 -1.78 -5.72 1.26
CA PHE A 26 -1.73 -4.43 0.62
C PHE A 26 -2.14 -4.58 -0.85
N ILE A 27 -3.30 -4.02 -1.19
CA ILE A 27 -3.81 -3.97 -2.56
C ILE A 27 -3.45 -2.59 -3.11
N ASN A 28 -2.47 -2.55 -3.99
CA ASN A 28 -2.08 -1.30 -4.64
C ASN A 28 -2.69 -1.21 -6.03
N GLY A 29 -2.98 0.02 -6.47
CA GLY A 29 -3.35 0.30 -7.85
C GLY A 29 -2.16 0.18 -8.80
N HIS A 30 -2.25 0.82 -9.96
CA HIS A 30 -1.21 0.76 -10.99
C HIS A 30 0.18 1.09 -10.41
N LYS A 31 1.15 0.20 -10.63
CA LYS A 31 2.51 0.27 -10.08
C LYS A 31 3.25 1.56 -10.49
N GLU A 32 2.79 2.21 -11.55
CA GLU A 32 3.40 3.40 -12.15
C GLU A 32 2.89 4.73 -11.58
N SER A 33 1.87 4.73 -10.73
CA SER A 33 1.42 5.97 -10.08
C SER A 33 2.37 6.38 -8.96
N PHE A 34 2.84 7.64 -8.99
CA PHE A 34 3.67 8.22 -7.93
C PHE A 34 3.02 8.07 -6.55
N VAL A 35 1.71 8.26 -6.47
CA VAL A 35 0.91 8.10 -5.24
C VAL A 35 0.93 6.66 -4.74
N ALA A 36 0.82 5.68 -5.65
CA ALA A 36 0.88 4.26 -5.31
C ALA A 36 2.26 3.86 -4.73
N MET A 37 3.33 4.50 -5.22
CA MET A 37 4.69 4.27 -4.73
C MET A 37 4.89 4.84 -3.31
N GLU A 38 4.39 6.05 -3.05
CA GLU A 38 4.46 6.68 -1.73
C GLU A 38 3.68 5.90 -0.67
N ARG A 39 2.48 5.41 -1.02
CA ARG A 39 1.69 4.52 -0.15
C ARG A 39 2.43 3.22 0.16
N PHE A 40 3.05 2.60 -0.85
CA PHE A 40 3.84 1.38 -0.65
C PHE A 40 5.07 1.62 0.24
N ARG A 41 5.72 2.78 0.12
CA ARG A 41 6.81 3.19 1.02
C ARG A 41 6.33 3.36 2.45
N GLY A 42 5.16 3.98 2.67
CA GLY A 42 4.52 4.07 3.99
C GLY A 42 4.29 2.69 4.62
N PHE A 43 3.67 1.79 3.85
CA PHE A 43 3.42 0.40 4.26
C PHE A 43 4.70 -0.34 4.66
N LYS A 44 5.73 -0.31 3.81
CA LYS A 44 7.02 -0.98 4.06
C LYS A 44 7.72 -0.43 5.30
N ASN A 45 7.66 0.87 5.53
CA ASN A 45 8.27 1.50 6.71
C ASN A 45 7.58 1.06 8.00
N ALA A 46 6.24 1.03 8.01
CA ALA A 46 5.48 0.55 9.17
C ALA A 46 5.83 -0.91 9.50
N LEU A 47 5.83 -1.81 8.52
CA LEU A 47 6.21 -3.21 8.76
C LEU A 47 7.64 -3.35 9.30
N LYS A 48 8.59 -2.59 8.74
CA LYS A 48 9.99 -2.59 9.21
C LYS A 48 10.09 -2.12 10.66
N GLN A 49 9.39 -1.06 11.03
CA GLN A 49 9.42 -0.50 12.39
C GLN A 49 8.85 -1.45 13.43
N TYR A 50 7.84 -2.23 13.06
CA TYR A 50 7.20 -3.22 13.93
C TYR A 50 7.78 -4.64 13.80
N GLY A 51 8.89 -4.82 13.07
CA GLY A 51 9.59 -6.10 12.94
C GLY A 51 8.82 -7.17 12.13
N ILE A 52 7.84 -6.78 11.33
CA ILE A 52 7.02 -7.70 10.53
C ILE A 52 7.72 -7.95 9.18
N LYS A 53 7.95 -9.22 8.86
CA LYS A 53 8.52 -9.60 7.56
C LYS A 53 7.53 -9.26 6.45
N LEU A 54 8.00 -8.48 5.48
CA LEU A 54 7.29 -8.27 4.23
C LEU A 54 7.21 -9.60 3.49
N ASN A 55 6.01 -10.17 3.39
CA ASN A 55 5.76 -11.36 2.61
C ASN A 55 5.24 -10.92 1.22
N ASN A 56 5.96 -11.22 0.15
CA ASN A 56 5.56 -10.82 -1.20
C ASN A 56 4.18 -11.37 -1.61
N ASN A 57 3.69 -12.42 -0.96
CA ASN A 57 2.34 -12.95 -1.19
C ASN A 57 1.21 -12.03 -0.70
N ILE A 58 1.50 -11.07 0.19
CA ILE A 58 0.50 -10.12 0.72
C ILE A 58 0.37 -8.88 -0.17
N ILE A 59 1.26 -8.72 -1.15
CA ILE A 59 1.26 -7.59 -2.08
C ILE A 59 0.50 -8.03 -3.33
N ARG A 60 -0.69 -7.47 -3.52
CA ARG A 60 -1.45 -7.64 -4.77
C ARG A 60 -1.45 -6.32 -5.51
N HIS A 61 -0.83 -6.32 -6.68
CA HIS A 61 -1.01 -5.23 -7.63
C HIS A 61 -2.30 -5.50 -8.40
N ALA A 62 -3.34 -4.71 -8.13
CA ALA A 62 -4.50 -4.70 -9.00
C ALA A 62 -4.07 -3.95 -10.27
N ASN A 63 -3.69 -4.70 -11.30
CA ASN A 63 -3.61 -4.16 -12.66
C ASN A 63 -5.04 -3.81 -13.07
N PHE A 64 -5.50 -2.61 -12.73
CA PHE A 64 -6.58 -1.95 -13.44
C PHE A 64 -6.04 -1.51 -14.81
N THR A 65 -5.55 -2.46 -15.61
CA THR A 65 -5.56 -2.28 -17.05
C THR A 65 -7.03 -2.26 -17.41
N ARG A 66 -7.58 -1.09 -17.72
CA ARG A 66 -8.81 -1.02 -18.51
C ARG A 66 -8.37 -1.25 -19.96
N PRO A 67 -8.51 -2.46 -20.54
CA PRO A 67 -8.29 -2.60 -21.96
C PRO A 67 -9.47 -1.88 -22.63
N GLY A 68 -9.18 -0.80 -23.35
CA GLY A 68 -10.19 -0.08 -24.15
C GLY A 68 -10.61 1.26 -23.57
N CYS A 69 -9.83 2.29 -23.84
CA CYS A 69 -10.36 3.57 -24.31
C CYS A 69 -9.34 4.19 -25.28
N TRP A 70 -9.08 3.45 -26.35
CA TRP A 70 -8.66 4.02 -27.64
C TRP A 70 -9.57 3.35 -28.67
N ASN A 71 -10.24 4.17 -29.48
CA ASN A 71 -11.33 3.85 -30.42
C ASN A 71 -12.69 3.79 -29.71
N THR A 72 -13.67 4.64 -29.99
CA THR A 72 -14.04 5.43 -31.20
C THR A 72 -14.55 6.81 -30.84
#